data_AF-T1GYZ9-F1
#
_entry.id   AF-T1GYZ9-F1
#
_cell.length_a   1.000
_cell.length_b   1.000
_cell.length_c   1.000
_cell.angle_alpha   90.00
_cell.angle_beta   90.00
_cell.angle_gamma   90.00
#
_symmetry.space_group_name_H-M   'P 1'
#
loop_
_entity.id
_entity.type
_entity.pdbx_description
1 polymer ?
#
loop_
_entity_poly.entity_id
_entity_poly.type
_entity_poly.pdbx_seq_one_letter_code
_entity_poly.pdbx_strand_id
1 'polypeptide(L)' 'MCQDIYSERFDPKFLDDVTDRTNFIYGALNPQTTNVLYVHGSIDPWHALGLIKSENRDRPTIFING' A
#
# COMPACT_ATOMS: atom_id res chain seq x y z
N MET A 1 -12.92 -15.48 9.65
CA MET A 1 -13.84 -14.93 8.61
C MET A 1 -13.46 -15.38 7.21
N CYS A 2 -12.29 -15.02 6.65
CA CYS A 2 -11.94 -15.45 5.28
C CYS A 2 -11.84 -16.98 5.14
N GLN A 3 -11.31 -17.66 6.16
CA GLN A 3 -11.26 -19.12 6.20
C GLN A 3 -12.65 -19.74 6.17
N ASP A 4 -13.53 -19.24 7.04
CA ASP A 4 -14.89 -19.76 7.24
C ASP A 4 -15.79 -19.58 6.00
N ILE A 5 -15.58 -18.51 5.22
CA ILE A 5 -16.43 -18.16 4.08
C ILE A 5 -15.88 -18.73 2.77
N TYR A 6 -14.55 -18.70 2.57
CA TYR A 6 -13.95 -18.95 1.25
C TYR A 6 -13.12 -20.23 1.18
N SER A 7 -12.30 -20.54 2.19
CA SER A 7 -11.49 -21.78 2.30
C SER A 7 -10.51 -21.68 3.47
N GLU A 8 -10.27 -22.79 4.16
CA GLU A 8 -9.23 -22.93 5.21
C GLU A 8 -7.83 -22.44 4.78
N ARG A 9 -7.53 -22.42 3.48
CA ARG A 9 -6.24 -21.95 2.95
C ARG A 9 -5.95 -20.47 3.24
N PHE A 10 -6.97 -19.66 3.53
CA PHE A 10 -6.81 -18.23 3.83
C PHE A 10 -6.35 -18.03 5.29
N ASP A 11 -5.33 -18.77 5.68
CA ASP A 11 -4.72 -18.73 7.00
C ASP A 11 -3.77 -17.52 7.16
N PRO A 12 -3.33 -17.20 8.40
CA PRO A 12 -2.42 -16.08 8.62
C PRO A 12 -1.12 -16.20 7.81
N LYS A 13 -0.61 -17.42 7.63
CA LYS A 13 0.62 -17.65 6.85
C LYS A 13 0.41 -17.31 5.39
N PHE A 14 -0.71 -17.77 4.80
CA PHE A 14 -1.07 -17.41 3.44
C PHE A 14 -1.23 -15.89 3.29
N LEU A 15 -1.83 -15.21 4.27
CA LEU A 15 -1.97 -13.76 4.25
C LEU A 15 -0.62 -13.04 4.25
N ASP A 16 0.32 -13.49 5.08
CA ASP A 16 1.69 -12.96 5.11
C ASP A 16 2.39 -13.19 3.76
N ASP A 17 2.33 -14.42 3.22
CA ASP A 17 2.96 -14.79 1.95
C ASP A 17 2.44 -13.93 0.77
N VAL A 18 1.13 -13.66 0.71
CA VAL A 18 0.56 -12.83 -0.38
C VAL A 18 0.82 -11.34 -0.17
N THR A 19 0.91 -10.88 1.07
CA THR A 19 1.33 -9.51 1.41
C THR A 19 2.77 -9.28 0.96
N ASP A 20 3.66 -10.19 1.31
CA ASP A 20 5.07 -10.15 0.91
C ASP A 20 5.24 -10.20 -0.60
N ARG A 21 4.49 -11.07 -1.27
CA ARG A 21 4.50 -11.12 -2.73
C ARG A 21 4.03 -9.81 -3.36
N THR A 22 2.99 -9.19 -2.82
CA THR A 22 2.46 -7.91 -3.32
C THR A 22 3.50 -6.80 -3.14
N ASN A 23 4.12 -6.73 -1.95
CA ASN A 23 5.19 -5.79 -1.64
C ASN A 23 6.40 -5.97 -2.55
N PHE A 24 6.78 -7.21 -2.86
CA PHE A 24 7.87 -7.53 -3.77
C PHE A 24 7.57 -7.06 -5.20
N ILE A 25 6.36 -7.31 -5.70
CA ILE A 25 5.97 -6.94 -7.08
C ILE A 25 5.85 -5.43 -7.25
N TYR A 26 5.24 -4.73 -6.28
CA TYR A 26 4.90 -3.31 -6.43
C TYR A 26 5.87 -2.36 -5.71
N GLY A 27 6.82 -2.89 -4.93
CA GLY A 27 7.84 -2.09 -4.24
C GLY A 27 7.37 -1.48 -2.91
N ALA A 28 6.22 -1.88 -2.37
CA ALA A 28 5.68 -1.41 -1.09
C ALA A 28 5.70 0.12 -0.97
N LEU A 29 6.38 0.67 0.06
CA LEU A 29 6.56 2.11 0.28
C LEU A 29 7.69 2.73 -0.56
N ASN A 30 8.28 1.98 -1.49
CA ASN A 30 9.25 2.48 -2.46
C ASN A 30 8.97 1.95 -3.89
N PRO A 31 7.78 2.24 -4.45
CA PRO A 31 7.38 1.72 -5.76
C PRO A 31 8.20 2.35 -6.90
N GLN A 32 8.72 1.57 -7.84
CA GLN A 32 9.53 2.10 -8.96
C GLN A 32 8.71 2.75 -10.08
N THR A 33 7.53 3.28 -9.75
CA THR A 33 6.62 3.94 -10.69
C THR A 33 7.17 5.28 -11.16
N THR A 34 6.92 5.64 -12.42
CA THR A 34 7.19 6.95 -13.00
C THR A 34 5.90 7.55 -13.54
N ASN A 35 5.78 8.88 -13.51
CA ASN A 35 4.60 9.64 -13.94
C ASN A 35 3.32 9.29 -13.16
N VAL A 36 3.47 9.00 -11.86
CA VAL A 36 2.34 8.74 -10.94
C VAL A 36 2.36 9.76 -9.82
N LEU A 37 1.22 10.42 -9.59
CA LEU A 37 1.02 11.35 -8.48
C LEU A 37 0.29 10.63 -7.34
N TYR A 38 0.92 10.54 -6.17
CA TYR A 38 0.31 9.99 -4.96
C TYR A 38 -0.29 11.13 -4.12
N VAL A 39 -1.57 11.03 -3.72
CA VAL A 39 -2.27 12.07 -2.96
C VAL A 39 -2.94 11.46 -1.75
N HIS A 40 -2.73 12.07 -0.59
CA HIS A 40 -3.32 11.62 0.68
C HIS A 40 -3.77 12.81 1.52
N GLY A 41 -4.85 12.61 2.30
CA GLY A 41 -5.37 13.61 3.24
C GLY A 41 -5.17 13.19 4.70
N SER A 42 -4.98 14.14 5.61
CA SER A 42 -4.76 13.87 7.04
C SER A 42 -5.94 13.21 7.75
N ILE A 43 -7.18 13.48 7.35
CA ILE A 43 -8.38 12.85 7.93
C ILE A 43 -8.59 11.43 7.43
N ASP A 44 -8.11 11.11 6.21
CA ASP A 44 -8.31 9.78 5.63
C ASP A 44 -7.47 8.75 6.40
N PRO A 45 -8.05 7.79 7.14
CA PRO A 45 -7.27 6.82 7.91
C PRO A 45 -6.34 5.98 7.03
N TRP A 46 -6.62 5.88 5.73
CA TRP A 46 -5.80 5.14 4.78
C TRP A 46 -4.49 5.84 4.40
N HIS A 47 -4.31 7.13 4.75
CA HIS A 47 -3.03 7.83 4.49
C HIS A 47 -1.84 7.15 5.17
N ALA A 48 -2.08 6.47 6.32
CA ALA A 48 -1.04 5.77 7.07
C ALA A 48 -0.45 4.57 6.30
N LEU A 49 -1.17 4.03 5.31
CA LEU A 49 -0.70 2.92 4.47
C LEU A 49 -0.06 3.38 3.16
N GLY A 50 -0.11 4.68 2.86
CA GLY A 50 0.33 5.26 1.60
C GLY A 50 1.70 5.95 1.66
N LEU A 51 2.08 6.57 0.54
CA LEU A 51 3.24 7.45 0.47
C LEU A 51 2.82 8.84 0.94
N ILE A 52 3.41 9.36 2.01
CA ILE A 52 3.08 10.71 2.53
C ILE A 52 4.23 11.71 2.39
N LYS A 53 5.38 11.27 1.85
CA LYS A 53 6.59 12.10 1.64
C LYS A 53 6.95 12.15 0.16
N SER A 54 7.22 13.36 -0.34
CA SER A 54 7.63 13.57 -1.73
C SER A 54 9.15 13.50 -1.87
N GLU A 55 9.70 12.29 -1.97
CA GLU A 55 11.16 12.09 -2.05
C GLU A 55 11.69 11.94 -3.49
N ASN A 56 10.82 11.67 -4.47
CA ASN A 56 11.21 11.41 -5.85
C ASN A 56 10.39 12.27 -6.83
N ARG A 57 11.07 12.95 -7.76
CA ARG A 57 10.45 13.85 -8.76
C ARG A 57 9.63 13.12 -9.82
N ASP A 58 9.96 11.87 -10.13
CA ASP A 58 9.24 11.05 -11.12
C ASP A 58 7.96 10.45 -10.54
N ARG A 59 7.79 10.49 -9.21
CA ARG A 59 6.60 10.07 -8.47
C ARG A 59 6.29 11.04 -7.32
N PRO A 60 5.84 12.26 -7.66
CA PRO A 60 5.53 13.26 -6.65
C PRO A 60 4.44 12.75 -5.69
N THR A 61 4.52 13.20 -4.44
CA THR A 61 3.55 12.87 -3.39
C THR A 61 3.02 14.15 -2.77
N ILE A 62 1.70 14.25 -2.60
CA ILE A 62 1.05 15.41 -1.97
C ILE A 62 0.30 14.93 -0.73
N PHE A 63 0.64 15.52 0.42
CA PHE A 63 -0.08 15.33 1.67
C PHE A 63 -0.88 16.59 2.01
N ILE A 64 -2.19 16.45 2.12
CA ILE A 64 -3.15 17.54 2.33
C ILE A 64 -3.58 17.53 3.79
N ASN A 65 -3.32 18.64 4.49
CA ASN A 65 -3.83 18.84 5.84
C ASN A 65 -5.27 19.39 5.78
N GLY A 66 -6.17 18.76 6.52
CA GLY A 66 -7.58 19.11 6.69
C GLY A 66 -8.13 18.44 7.93
#